data_AF-A0A832NKX9-F1
#
_entry.id   AF-A0A832NKX9-F1
#
_cell.length_a   1.000
_cell.length_b   1.000
_cell.length_c   1.000
_cell.angle_alpha   90.00
_cell.angle_beta   90.00
_cell.angle_gamma   90.00
#
_symmetry.space_group_name_H-M   'P 1'
#
loop_
_entity.id
_entity.type
_entity.pdbx_description
1 polymer ?
#
loop_
_entity_poly.entity_id
_entity_poly.type
_entity_poly.pdbx_seq_one_letter_code
_entity_poly.pdbx_strand_id
1 'polypeptide(L)'
;MSSREEKKLVPVSVDIINRVLLLARRKMTSLNKIAEDALKHAIKLEEELGYDLEYSYNTLKAIKTLRVLGGAFTPRLVLECLMNENCRSSRDRLLEKWFESGKLYGAYLRDSSCRVEALKTLLENLRWDFTEVLVLNEENSYRVRCVSTSMSSEETEYLVKFLEGIVAGLTCNLDSTVYIRGLITIEFKC
;
A
#
# COMPACT_ATOMS: atom_id res chain seq x y z
N MET A 1 4.43 -39.17 4.52
CA MET A 1 4.95 -39.30 3.14
C MET A 1 4.66 -38.01 2.42
N SER A 2 5.68 -37.24 2.07
CA SER A 2 5.53 -35.97 1.34
C SER A 2 5.24 -36.29 -0.13
N SER A 3 4.06 -35.92 -0.62
CA SER A 3 3.71 -36.03 -2.03
C SER A 3 4.61 -35.08 -2.82
N ARG A 4 5.51 -35.61 -3.65
CA ARG A 4 6.19 -34.81 -4.68
C ARG A 4 5.10 -34.20 -5.56
N GLU A 5 4.98 -32.87 -5.55
CA GLU A 5 4.11 -32.16 -6.47
C GLU A 5 4.42 -32.60 -7.91
N GLU A 6 3.40 -33.06 -8.64
CA GLU A 6 3.55 -33.42 -10.04
C GLU A 6 3.97 -32.20 -10.86
N LYS A 7 5.02 -32.35 -11.66
CA LYS A 7 5.52 -31.29 -12.53
C LYS A 7 5.06 -31.52 -13.96
N LYS A 8 4.56 -30.46 -14.60
CA LYS A 8 4.21 -30.46 -16.03
C LYS A 8 5.18 -29.60 -16.80
N LEU A 9 5.50 -30.02 -18.03
CA LEU A 9 6.33 -29.26 -18.95
C LEU A 9 5.45 -28.32 -19.77
N VAL A 10 5.83 -27.04 -19.81
CA VAL A 10 5.19 -26.01 -20.63
C VAL A 10 6.19 -25.55 -21.68
N PRO A 11 5.88 -25.66 -22.99
CA PRO A 11 6.77 -25.16 -24.03
C PRO A 11 6.81 -23.64 -24.00
N VAL A 12 8.02 -23.08 -23.94
CA VAL A 12 8.31 -21.64 -23.94
C VAL A 12 9.48 -21.38 -24.88
N SER A 13 9.52 -20.21 -25.52
CA SER A 13 10.61 -19.87 -26.43
C SER A 13 11.96 -19.84 -25.71
N VAL A 14 13.00 -20.34 -26.39
CA VAL A 14 14.37 -20.40 -25.87
C VAL A 14 14.89 -19.00 -25.50
N ASP A 15 14.54 -17.97 -26.28
CA ASP A 15 14.90 -16.58 -25.99
C ASP A 15 14.38 -16.12 -24.61
N ILE A 16 13.10 -16.38 -24.32
CA ILE A 16 12.49 -16.00 -23.04
C ILE A 16 13.19 -16.74 -21.91
N ILE A 17 13.41 -18.05 -22.04
CA ILE A 17 14.09 -18.85 -21.00
C ILE A 17 15.51 -18.33 -20.75
N ASN A 18 16.27 -17.98 -21.79
CA ASN A 18 17.60 -17.40 -21.63
C ASN A 18 17.56 -16.08 -20.86
N ARG A 19 16.58 -15.22 -21.13
CA ARG A 19 16.38 -13.96 -20.38
C ARG A 19 16.01 -14.20 -18.91
N VAL A 20 15.18 -15.21 -18.63
CA VAL A 20 14.81 -15.59 -17.26
C VAL A 20 16.01 -16.18 -16.51
N LEU A 21 16.88 -16.96 -17.17
CA LEU A 21 18.11 -17.47 -16.56
C LEU A 21 19.05 -16.33 -16.13
N LEU A 22 19.16 -15.26 -16.92
CA LEU A 22 19.92 -14.06 -16.55
C LEU A 22 19.28 -13.35 -15.34
N LEU A 23 17.95 -13.29 -15.26
CA LEU A 23 17.24 -12.78 -14.08
C LEU A 23 17.50 -13.63 -12.84
N ALA A 24 17.46 -14.95 -12.97
CA ALA A 24 17.70 -15.91 -11.90
C ALA A 24 19.09 -15.72 -11.27
N ARG A 25 20.13 -15.59 -12.11
CA ARG A 25 21.50 -15.32 -11.65
C ARG A 25 21.60 -14.00 -10.88
N ARG A 26 21.03 -12.91 -11.42
CA ARG A 26 21.04 -11.60 -10.74
C ARG A 26 20.34 -11.60 -9.39
N LYS A 27 19.26 -12.37 -9.27
CA LYS A 27 18.48 -12.50 -8.03
C LYS A 27 18.96 -13.64 -7.11
N MET A 28 20.07 -14.32 -7.46
CA MET A 28 20.58 -15.50 -6.74
C MET A 28 19.49 -16.55 -6.48
N THR A 29 18.68 -16.84 -7.49
CA THR A 29 17.55 -17.77 -7.42
C THR A 29 17.54 -18.76 -8.59
N SER A 30 16.55 -19.67 -8.64
CA SER A 30 16.44 -20.68 -9.69
C SER A 30 15.41 -20.30 -10.77
N LEU A 31 15.58 -20.84 -11.99
CA LEU A 31 14.62 -20.70 -13.08
C LEU A 31 13.21 -21.15 -12.65
N ASN A 32 13.12 -22.33 -12.02
CA ASN A 32 11.86 -22.90 -11.57
C ASN A 32 11.15 -21.99 -10.57
N LYS A 33 11.88 -21.42 -9.60
CA LYS A 33 11.29 -20.51 -8.63
C LYS A 33 10.73 -19.25 -9.31
N ILE A 34 11.46 -18.64 -10.24
CA ILE A 34 10.94 -17.49 -10.99
C ILE A 34 9.69 -17.87 -11.81
N ALA A 35 9.69 -19.02 -12.47
CA ALA A 35 8.56 -19.47 -13.26
C ALA A 35 7.32 -19.75 -12.39
N GLU A 36 7.49 -20.46 -11.28
CA GLU A 36 6.41 -20.72 -10.31
C GLU A 36 5.88 -19.42 -9.71
N ASP A 37 6.76 -18.51 -9.29
CA ASP A 37 6.35 -17.21 -8.74
C ASP A 37 5.61 -16.37 -9.79
N ALA A 38 6.08 -16.34 -11.04
CA ALA A 38 5.42 -15.61 -12.12
C ALA A 38 4.02 -16.14 -12.42
N LEU A 39 3.86 -17.48 -12.49
CA LEU A 39 2.55 -18.11 -12.69
C LEU A 39 1.61 -17.87 -11.51
N LYS A 40 2.11 -18.00 -10.27
CA LYS A 40 1.33 -17.71 -9.06
C LYS A 40 0.82 -16.27 -9.05
N HIS A 41 1.67 -15.28 -9.36
CA HIS A 41 1.24 -13.89 -9.41
C HIS A 41 0.29 -13.61 -10.57
N ALA A 42 0.49 -14.23 -11.73
CA ALA A 42 -0.44 -14.10 -12.87
C ALA A 42 -1.85 -14.57 -12.50
N ILE A 43 -1.96 -15.71 -11.82
CA ILE A 43 -3.25 -16.24 -11.33
C ILE A 43 -3.89 -15.29 -10.31
N LYS A 44 -3.12 -14.83 -9.32
CA LYS A 44 -3.62 -13.92 -8.28
C LYS A 44 -4.10 -12.58 -8.83
N LEU A 45 -3.42 -12.02 -9.82
CA LEU A 45 -3.86 -10.77 -10.45
C LEU A 45 -5.25 -10.90 -11.07
N GLU A 46 -5.51 -12.03 -11.75
CA GLU A 46 -6.82 -12.31 -12.35
C GLU A 46 -7.88 -12.62 -11.28
N GLU A 47 -7.58 -13.53 -10.35
CA GLU A 47 -8.55 -14.00 -9.35
C GLU A 47 -8.89 -12.95 -8.28
N GLU A 48 -7.90 -12.17 -7.83
CA GLU A 48 -8.07 -11.22 -6.72
C GLU A 48 -8.39 -9.81 -7.22
N LEU A 49 -7.85 -9.39 -8.38
CA LEU A 49 -7.98 -8.01 -8.89
C LEU A 49 -8.73 -7.90 -10.22
N GLY A 50 -8.98 -9.01 -10.92
CA GLY A 50 -9.55 -8.99 -12.27
C GLY A 50 -8.63 -8.35 -13.31
N TYR A 51 -7.30 -8.40 -13.10
CA TYR A 51 -6.31 -7.75 -13.95
C TYR A 51 -5.44 -8.77 -14.67
N ASP A 52 -5.30 -8.60 -15.98
CA ASP A 52 -4.30 -9.33 -16.75
C ASP A 52 -2.87 -8.79 -16.53
N LEU A 53 -1.88 -9.55 -17.04
CA LEU A 53 -0.46 -9.21 -16.91
C LEU A 53 -0.06 -7.94 -17.65
N GLU A 54 -0.68 -7.64 -18.80
CA GLU A 54 -0.33 -6.49 -19.63
C GLU A 54 -0.86 -5.19 -19.00
N TYR A 55 -2.12 -5.20 -18.57
CA TYR A 55 -2.73 -4.12 -17.81
C TYR A 55 -1.94 -3.83 -16.53
N SER A 56 -1.56 -4.88 -15.78
CA SER A 56 -0.76 -4.76 -14.56
C SER A 56 0.61 -4.14 -14.83
N TYR A 57 1.31 -4.59 -15.88
CA TYR A 57 2.60 -4.03 -16.28
C TYR A 57 2.50 -2.55 -16.67
N ASN A 58 1.52 -2.19 -17.49
CA ASN A 58 1.32 -0.82 -17.96
C ASN A 58 0.95 0.13 -16.81
N THR A 59 0.12 -0.34 -15.88
CA THR A 59 -0.24 0.41 -14.67
C THR A 59 0.98 0.66 -13.78
N LEU A 60 1.78 -0.37 -13.49
CA LEU A 60 3.01 -0.24 -12.71
C LEU A 60 4.04 0.67 -13.39
N LYS A 61 4.12 0.65 -14.73
CA LYS A 61 4.96 1.56 -15.51
C LYS A 61 4.52 3.01 -15.33
N ALA A 62 3.22 3.30 -15.38
CA ALA A 62 2.68 4.64 -15.14
C ALA A 62 2.95 5.11 -13.71
N ILE A 63 2.73 4.25 -12.71
CA ILE A 63 3.03 4.54 -11.29
C ILE A 63 4.51 4.86 -11.10
N LYS A 64 5.42 4.09 -11.73
CA LYS A 64 6.85 4.36 -11.69
C LYS A 64 7.18 5.76 -12.25
N THR A 65 6.55 6.15 -13.36
CA THR A 65 6.72 7.49 -13.94
C THR A 65 6.25 8.58 -12.99
N LEU A 66 5.05 8.44 -12.41
CA LEU A 66 4.53 9.39 -11.41
C LEU A 66 5.50 9.53 -10.24
N ARG A 67 5.99 8.43 -9.69
CA ARG A 67 6.96 8.43 -8.59
C ARG A 67 8.24 9.19 -8.94
N VAL A 68 8.82 8.96 -10.13
CA VAL A 68 10.04 9.64 -10.58
C VAL A 68 9.82 11.15 -10.75
N LEU A 69 8.65 11.55 -11.20
CA LEU A 69 8.28 12.95 -11.40
C LEU A 69 7.78 13.64 -10.12
N GLY A 70 7.85 12.97 -8.97
CA GLY A 70 7.39 13.54 -7.69
C GLY A 70 5.87 13.59 -7.53
N GLY A 71 5.12 12.81 -8.32
CA GLY A 71 3.69 12.66 -8.15
C GLY A 71 3.35 12.08 -6.78
N ALA A 72 2.31 12.61 -6.14
CA ALA A 72 1.83 12.16 -4.85
C ALA A 72 0.36 11.74 -4.96
N PHE A 73 -0.01 10.65 -4.30
CA PHE A 73 -1.43 10.31 -4.15
C PHE A 73 -2.09 11.28 -3.19
N THR A 74 -3.21 11.86 -3.63
CA THR A 74 -4.06 12.72 -2.81
C THR A 74 -5.48 12.19 -2.88
N PRO A 75 -6.15 11.93 -1.74
CA PRO A 75 -7.55 11.52 -1.75
C PRO A 75 -8.43 12.52 -2.50
N ARG A 76 -9.46 12.03 -3.21
CA ARG A 76 -10.32 12.88 -4.04
C ARG A 76 -10.97 14.03 -3.26
N LEU A 77 -11.48 13.77 -2.05
CA LEU A 77 -12.09 14.81 -1.22
C LEU A 77 -11.10 15.92 -0.83
N VAL A 78 -9.84 15.56 -0.63
CA VAL A 78 -8.75 16.52 -0.35
C VAL A 78 -8.46 17.34 -1.60
N LEU A 79 -8.35 16.70 -2.78
CA LEU A 79 -8.16 17.42 -4.04
C LEU A 79 -9.30 18.40 -4.32
N GLU A 80 -10.55 17.98 -4.14
CA GLU A 80 -11.74 18.82 -4.30
C GLU A 80 -11.72 20.01 -3.33
N CYS A 81 -11.27 19.81 -2.09
CA CYS A 81 -11.07 20.90 -1.12
C CYS A 81 -9.99 21.89 -1.57
N LEU A 82 -8.86 21.40 -2.08
CA LEU A 82 -7.78 22.26 -2.59
C LEU A 82 -8.19 23.11 -3.80
N MET A 83 -9.16 22.65 -4.58
CA MET A 83 -9.74 23.39 -5.71
C MET A 83 -10.79 24.43 -5.28
N ASN A 84 -11.27 24.39 -4.03
CA ASN A 84 -12.27 25.31 -3.51
C ASN A 84 -11.62 26.34 -2.57
N GLU A 85 -11.66 27.63 -2.91
CA GLU A 85 -11.00 28.70 -2.15
C GLU A 85 -11.42 28.77 -0.68
N ASN A 86 -12.71 28.55 -0.39
CA ASN A 86 -13.24 28.55 0.97
C ASN A 86 -12.79 27.35 1.80
N CYS A 87 -12.39 26.25 1.14
CA CYS A 87 -11.88 25.06 1.82
C CYS A 87 -10.36 25.16 1.97
N ARG A 88 -9.64 25.47 0.88
CA ARG A 88 -8.18 25.59 0.87
C ARG A 88 -7.63 26.63 1.87
N SER A 89 -8.34 27.72 2.09
CA SER A 89 -7.92 28.77 3.04
C SER A 89 -8.11 28.38 4.51
N SER A 90 -8.81 27.28 4.79
CA SER A 90 -9.08 26.79 6.14
C SER A 90 -8.35 25.48 6.39
N ARG A 91 -7.29 25.57 7.21
CA ARG A 91 -6.54 24.38 7.66
C ARG A 91 -7.44 23.34 8.31
N ASP A 92 -8.39 23.77 9.14
CA ASP A 92 -9.30 22.87 9.84
C ASP A 92 -10.20 22.09 8.87
N ARG A 93 -10.72 22.76 7.83
CA ARG A 93 -11.48 22.09 6.77
C ARG A 93 -10.63 21.10 5.98
N LEU A 94 -9.38 21.44 5.69
CA LEU A 94 -8.48 20.53 5.00
C LEU A 94 -8.18 19.29 5.85
N LEU A 95 -7.93 19.45 7.16
CA LEU A 95 -7.77 18.36 8.13
C LEU A 95 -9.02 17.47 8.22
N GLU A 96 -10.22 18.08 8.23
CA GLU A 96 -11.49 17.36 8.19
C GLU A 96 -11.61 16.49 6.93
N LYS A 97 -11.21 17.01 5.76
CA LYS A 97 -11.24 16.23 4.50
C LYS A 97 -10.22 15.11 4.46
N TRP A 98 -9.06 15.26 5.10
CA TRP A 98 -8.14 14.15 5.32
C TRP A 98 -8.75 13.07 6.21
N PHE A 99 -9.39 13.45 7.31
CA PHE A 99 -10.07 12.51 8.21
C PHE A 99 -11.25 11.79 7.52
N GLU A 100 -12.12 12.51 6.81
CA GLU A 100 -13.22 11.93 6.04
C GLU A 100 -12.71 10.94 4.98
N SER A 101 -11.65 11.32 4.26
CA SER A 101 -11.00 10.43 3.30
C SER A 101 -10.49 9.16 3.99
N GLY A 102 -9.83 9.30 5.13
CA GLY A 102 -9.39 8.18 5.94
C GLY A 102 -10.53 7.23 6.30
N LYS A 103 -11.68 7.77 6.72
CA LYS A 103 -12.87 6.95 7.05
C LYS A 103 -13.34 6.10 5.88
N LEU A 104 -13.32 6.63 4.66
CA LEU A 104 -13.71 5.87 3.47
C LEU A 104 -12.73 4.71 3.21
N TYR A 105 -11.43 4.94 3.39
CA TYR A 105 -10.41 3.91 3.24
C TYR A 105 -10.52 2.85 4.33
N GLY A 106 -10.73 3.24 5.58
CA GLY A 106 -10.98 2.31 6.68
C GLY A 106 -12.24 1.47 6.44
N ALA A 107 -13.32 2.08 5.94
CA ALA A 107 -14.53 1.35 5.59
C ALA A 107 -14.32 0.31 4.48
N TYR A 108 -13.50 0.64 3.47
CA TYR A 108 -13.11 -0.30 2.42
C TYR A 108 -12.26 -1.45 2.97
N LEU A 109 -11.28 -1.15 3.84
CA LEU A 109 -10.40 -2.15 4.43
C LEU A 109 -11.13 -3.07 5.42
N ARG A 110 -12.20 -2.62 6.06
CA ARG A 110 -13.00 -3.40 7.01
C ARG A 110 -13.53 -4.69 6.41
N ASP A 111 -13.85 -4.67 5.12
CA ASP A 111 -14.43 -5.80 4.38
C ASP A 111 -13.34 -6.74 3.82
N SER A 112 -12.05 -6.44 4.04
CA SER A 112 -10.94 -7.32 3.66
C SER A 112 -10.71 -8.43 4.70
N SER A 113 -10.37 -9.63 4.21
CA SER A 113 -10.07 -10.81 5.04
C SER A 113 -8.80 -10.65 5.89
N CYS A 114 -7.90 -9.75 5.50
CA CYS A 114 -6.63 -9.48 6.18
C CYS A 114 -6.45 -7.96 6.35
N ARG A 115 -7.26 -7.35 7.22
CA ARG A 115 -7.33 -5.88 7.42
C ARG A 115 -5.97 -5.25 7.69
N VAL A 116 -5.14 -5.92 8.48
CA VAL A 116 -3.82 -5.46 8.93
C VAL A 116 -2.83 -5.47 7.78
N GLU A 117 -2.73 -6.59 7.06
CA GLU A 117 -1.87 -6.74 5.89
C GLU A 117 -2.30 -5.81 4.75
N ALA A 118 -3.62 -5.62 4.58
CA ALA A 118 -4.16 -4.69 3.60
C ALA A 118 -3.83 -3.23 3.96
N LEU A 119 -3.94 -2.85 5.24
CA LEU A 119 -3.52 -1.53 5.71
C LEU A 119 -2.02 -1.31 5.55
N LYS A 120 -1.20 -2.30 5.91
CA LYS A 120 0.26 -2.25 5.73
C LYS A 120 0.61 -2.06 4.25
N THR A 121 0.05 -2.90 3.39
CA THR A 121 0.24 -2.85 1.94
C THR A 121 -0.19 -1.49 1.38
N LEU A 122 -1.32 -0.98 1.83
CA LEU A 122 -1.79 0.36 1.46
C LEU A 122 -0.75 1.40 1.83
N LEU A 123 -0.33 1.48 3.10
CA LEU A 123 0.61 2.50 3.57
C LEU A 123 1.99 2.42 2.92
N GLU A 124 2.51 1.22 2.68
CA GLU A 124 3.77 1.00 1.97
C GLU A 124 3.74 1.47 0.51
N ASN A 125 2.55 1.50 -0.11
CA ASN A 125 2.40 1.84 -1.53
C ASN A 125 1.78 3.22 -1.78
N LEU A 126 1.09 3.82 -0.80
CA LEU A 126 0.38 5.09 -0.97
C LEU A 126 1.32 6.31 -0.89
N ARG A 127 2.46 6.18 -0.20
CA ARG A 127 3.48 7.23 -0.09
C ARG A 127 4.87 6.63 -0.24
N TRP A 128 5.58 7.09 -1.26
CA TRP A 128 6.92 6.58 -1.60
C TRP A 128 8.06 7.22 -0.82
N ASP A 129 7.76 8.19 0.05
CA ASP A 129 8.69 8.91 0.91
C ASP A 129 8.79 8.35 2.33
N PHE A 130 8.05 7.28 2.64
CA PHE A 130 8.27 6.53 3.87
C PHE A 130 9.57 5.74 3.80
N THR A 131 10.39 5.88 4.84
CA THR A 131 11.55 5.04 5.09
C THR A 131 11.20 3.78 5.88
N GLU A 132 10.10 3.84 6.64
CA GLU A 132 9.60 2.71 7.44
C GLU A 132 8.07 2.77 7.55
N VAL A 133 7.44 1.62 7.37
CA VAL A 133 6.03 1.37 7.71
C VAL A 133 5.98 0.07 8.50
N LEU A 134 5.49 0.14 9.74
CA LEU A 134 5.28 -1.02 10.60
C LEU A 134 3.80 -1.06 10.99
N VAL A 135 3.20 -2.24 10.84
CA VAL A 135 1.87 -2.53 11.37
C VAL A 135 1.99 -3.81 12.18
N LEU A 136 1.82 -3.67 13.50
CA LEU A 136 1.95 -4.75 14.46
C LEU A 136 0.57 -5.11 14.99
N ASN A 137 0.32 -6.41 15.10
CA ASN A 137 -0.81 -6.97 15.82
C ASN A 137 -0.27 -7.47 17.18
N GLU A 138 -0.59 -6.75 18.24
CA GLU A 138 -0.36 -7.15 19.63
C GLU A 138 -1.68 -7.75 20.14
N GLU A 139 -1.66 -8.73 21.04
CA GLU A 139 -2.80 -9.64 21.37
C GLU A 139 -4.21 -9.02 21.38
N ASN A 140 -4.35 -7.75 21.83
CA ASN A 140 -5.62 -7.02 21.86
C ASN A 140 -5.51 -5.57 21.30
N SER A 141 -4.45 -5.24 20.57
CA SER A 141 -4.23 -3.88 20.04
C SER A 141 -3.38 -3.89 18.79
N TYR A 142 -3.62 -2.92 17.91
CA TYR A 142 -2.82 -2.68 16.72
C TYR A 142 -1.93 -1.47 16.94
N ARG A 143 -0.68 -1.56 16.48
CA ARG A 143 0.25 -0.41 16.42
C ARG A 143 0.65 -0.17 14.98
N VAL A 144 0.35 1.02 14.48
CA VAL A 144 0.82 1.53 13.19
C VAL A 144 1.92 2.55 13.44
N ARG A 145 3.06 2.38 12.79
CA ARG A 145 4.18 3.32 12.83
C ARG A 145 4.63 3.66 11.42
N CYS A 146 4.75 4.95 11.15
CA CYS A 146 5.21 5.48 9.88
C CYS A 146 6.37 6.45 10.13
N VAL A 147 7.44 6.33 9.34
CA VAL A 147 8.62 7.21 9.40
C VAL A 147 8.94 7.74 8.01
N SER A 148 9.13 9.05 7.89
CA SER A 148 9.63 9.74 6.70
C SER A 148 10.58 10.86 7.10
N THR A 149 11.75 10.90 6.49
CA THR A 149 12.77 11.94 6.76
C THR A 149 12.54 13.23 5.97
N SER A 150 11.75 13.19 4.89
CA SER A 150 11.45 14.33 4.02
C SER A 150 10.16 15.05 4.39
N MET A 151 9.31 14.46 5.22
CA MET A 151 7.99 14.97 5.55
C MET A 151 8.06 16.25 6.42
N SER A 152 7.25 17.24 6.06
CA SER A 152 7.04 18.45 6.86
C SER A 152 6.13 18.19 8.08
N SER A 153 6.12 19.12 9.05
CA SER A 153 5.23 19.01 10.21
C SER A 153 3.75 19.06 9.81
N GLU A 154 3.43 19.87 8.80
CA GLU A 154 2.06 20.02 8.28
C GLU A 154 1.58 18.76 7.57
N GLU A 155 2.42 18.18 6.69
CA GLU A 155 2.12 16.88 6.06
C GLU A 155 1.96 15.76 7.08
N THR A 156 2.78 15.78 8.15
CA THR A 156 2.68 14.81 9.24
C THR A 156 1.29 14.86 9.87
N GLU A 157 0.79 16.06 10.15
CA GLU A 157 -0.53 16.24 10.77
C GLU A 157 -1.68 15.84 9.83
N TYR A 158 -1.58 16.16 8.53
CA TYR A 158 -2.54 15.68 7.53
C TYR A 158 -2.61 14.15 7.48
N LEU A 159 -1.44 13.49 7.51
CA LEU A 159 -1.36 12.04 7.54
C LEU A 159 -1.89 11.46 8.85
N VAL A 160 -1.64 12.10 10.00
CA VAL A 160 -2.23 11.71 11.28
C VAL A 160 -3.76 11.73 11.18
N LYS A 161 -4.36 12.81 10.67
CA LYS A 161 -5.82 12.89 10.50
C LYS A 161 -6.37 11.84 9.54
N PHE A 162 -5.65 11.56 8.47
CA PHE A 162 -6.01 10.48 7.56
C PHE A 162 -6.00 9.11 8.26
N LEU A 163 -4.96 8.81 9.04
CA LEU A 163 -4.84 7.54 9.76
C LEU A 163 -5.88 7.40 10.89
N GLU A 164 -6.13 8.47 11.66
CA GLU A 164 -7.24 8.53 12.62
C GLU A 164 -8.59 8.23 11.93
N GLY A 165 -8.78 8.78 10.73
CA GLY A 165 -9.93 8.49 9.88
C GLY A 165 -10.02 7.01 9.51
N ILE A 166 -8.91 6.39 9.09
CA ILE A 166 -8.86 4.95 8.78
C ILE A 166 -9.30 4.12 10.00
N VAL A 167 -8.77 4.40 11.19
CA VAL A 167 -9.14 3.70 12.42
C VAL A 167 -10.65 3.82 12.68
N ALA A 168 -11.20 5.02 12.54
CA ALA A 168 -12.65 5.25 12.68
C ALA A 168 -13.46 4.50 11.62
N GLY A 169 -12.99 4.44 10.37
CA GLY A 169 -13.63 3.69 9.28
C GLY A 169 -13.60 2.18 9.48
N LEU A 170 -12.55 1.66 10.11
CA LEU A 170 -12.44 0.26 10.54
C LEU A 170 -13.37 -0.09 11.71
N THR A 171 -14.11 0.87 12.26
CA THR A 171 -14.96 0.73 13.46
C THR A 171 -14.17 0.34 14.72
N CYS A 172 -12.91 0.76 14.78
CA CYS A 172 -12.01 0.51 15.90
C CYS A 172 -11.90 1.76 16.79
N ASN A 173 -11.52 1.56 18.05
CA ASN A 173 -11.30 2.63 19.01
C ASN A 173 -9.84 3.07 18.98
N LEU A 174 -9.60 4.36 18.77
CA LEU A 174 -8.28 4.96 18.86
C LEU A 174 -7.85 5.05 20.33
N ASP A 175 -6.75 4.39 20.69
CA ASP A 175 -6.21 4.40 22.04
C ASP A 175 -5.23 5.56 22.24
N SER A 176 -4.27 5.71 21.32
CA SER A 176 -3.24 6.73 21.41
C SER A 176 -2.77 7.19 20.03
N THR A 177 -2.32 8.43 19.96
CA THR A 177 -1.69 9.01 18.77
C THR A 177 -0.52 9.87 19.22
N VAL A 178 0.68 9.46 18.84
CA VAL A 178 1.92 10.15 19.15
C VAL A 178 2.60 10.49 17.83
N TYR A 179 2.86 11.78 17.60
CA TYR A 179 3.56 12.21 16.40
C TYR A 179 4.51 13.37 16.67
N ILE A 180 5.60 13.37 15.90
CA ILE A 180 6.51 14.49 15.70
C ILE A 180 6.76 14.59 14.20
N ARG A 181 7.39 15.66 13.72
CA ARG A 181 7.69 15.82 12.29
C ARG A 181 8.29 14.54 11.69
N GLY A 182 7.57 13.95 10.73
CA GLY A 182 8.00 12.76 9.99
C GLY A 182 7.94 11.43 10.75
N LEU A 183 7.41 11.40 11.97
CA LEU A 183 7.23 10.16 12.75
C LEU A 183 5.83 10.14 13.34
N ILE A 184 5.08 9.09 13.00
CA ILE A 184 3.72 8.86 13.50
C ILE A 184 3.67 7.49 14.13
N THR A 185 3.07 7.39 15.32
CA THR A 185 2.70 6.14 15.96
C THR A 185 1.25 6.23 16.42
N ILE A 186 0.42 5.30 15.96
CA ILE A 186 -1.01 5.22 16.28
C ILE A 186 -1.29 3.84 16.86
N GLU A 187 -1.99 3.81 17.99
CA GLU A 187 -2.45 2.59 18.64
C GLU A 187 -3.98 2.58 18.68
N PHE A 188 -4.58 1.43 18.39
CA PHE A 188 -6.03 1.28 18.37
C PHE A 188 -6.47 -0.16 18.66
N LYS A 189 -7.72 -0.33 19.08
CA LYS A 189 -8.35 -1.63 19.34
C LYS A 189 -9.55 -1.88 18.44
N CYS A 190 -9.57 -3.07 17.86
CA CYS A 190 -10.70 -3.70 17.20
C CYS A 190 -10.94 -5.03 17.94
#